data_AF-A0A7L0LP78-F1
#
_entry.id   AF-A0A7L0LP78-F1
#
_cell.length_a   1.000
_cell.length_b   1.000
_cell.length_c   1.000
_cell.angle_alpha   90.00
_cell.angle_beta   90.00
_cell.angle_gamma   90.00
#
_symmetry.space_group_name_H-M   'P 1'
#
loop_
_entity.id
_entity.type
_entity.pdbx_description
1 polymer ?
#
loop_
_entity_poly.entity_id
_entity_poly.type
_entity_poly.pdbx_seq_one_letter_code
_entity_poly.pdbx_strand_id
1 'polypeptide(L)'
;RSVYRLHERLVSIRTEYNLRLKSGAPATATVTAVTAVTAAAQRRPEPDEAPLRYLQELLAWVEENQRRVAAAEWGADLPTVETHLGAHRGLHRAIEEFRAKVERARADEVRARRVLGVLGNSSKSRLRHLESLHGFVSAATKELLWLSEREEEEVAFDWSHNNAAMAAKKESYS
;
A
#
# COMPACT_ATOMS: atom_id res chain seq x y z
N ARG A 1 30.79 4.26 14.09
CA ARG A 1 31.39 5.12 13.01
C ARG A 1 30.36 6.02 12.31
N SER A 2 29.09 5.62 12.12
CA SER A 2 28.03 6.47 11.52
C SER A 2 27.61 7.66 12.40
N VAL A 3 27.50 7.46 13.72
CA VAL A 3 27.07 8.47 14.71
C VAL A 3 28.01 9.69 14.75
N TYR A 4 29.31 9.49 14.55
CA TYR A 4 30.30 10.57 14.55
C TYR A 4 30.09 11.54 13.37
N ARG A 5 29.76 11.01 12.19
CA ARG A 5 29.46 11.83 11.00
C ARG A 5 28.17 12.64 11.17
N LEU A 6 27.17 12.07 11.83
CA LEU A 6 25.93 12.78 12.16
C LEU A 6 26.20 13.90 13.17
N HIS A 7 27.03 13.64 14.18
CA HIS A 7 27.43 14.64 15.16
C HIS A 7 28.16 15.82 14.52
N GLU A 8 29.17 15.57 13.68
CA GLU A 8 29.88 16.65 12.97
C GLU A 8 28.94 17.48 12.08
N ARG A 9 28.02 16.81 11.37
CA ARG A 9 27.06 17.50 10.50
C ARG A 9 26.11 18.39 11.31
N LEU A 10 25.65 17.93 12.46
CA LEU A 10 24.80 18.71 13.37
C LEU A 10 25.56 19.92 13.95
N VAL A 11 26.82 19.71 14.35
CA VAL A 11 27.68 20.77 14.90
C VAL A 11 27.96 21.83 13.84
N SER A 12 28.29 21.44 12.61
CA SER A 12 28.52 22.35 11.48
C SER A 12 27.27 23.19 11.15
N ILE A 13 26.09 22.57 11.11
CA ILE A 13 24.84 23.30 10.87
C ILE A 13 24.56 24.30 12.01
N ARG A 14 24.82 23.90 13.26
CA ARG A 14 24.61 24.76 14.43
C ARG A 14 25.60 25.93 14.47
N THR A 15 26.87 25.71 14.12
CA THR A 15 27.87 26.79 14.07
C THR A 15 27.55 27.78 12.95
N GLU A 16 27.22 27.30 11.75
CA GLU A 16 26.80 28.17 10.64
C GLU A 16 25.55 28.99 10.96
N TYR A 17 24.55 28.38 11.59
CA TYR A 17 23.35 29.10 12.04
C TYR A 17 23.70 30.19 13.07
N ASN A 18 24.54 29.88 14.05
CA ASN A 18 24.97 30.87 15.05
C ASN A 18 25.82 31.99 14.44
N LEU A 19 26.67 31.69 13.45
CA LEU A 19 27.43 32.69 12.71
C LEU A 19 26.50 33.62 11.93
N ARG A 20 25.50 33.06 11.23
CA ARG A 20 24.50 33.84 10.50
C ARG A 20 23.59 34.67 11.41
N LEU A 21 23.28 34.14 12.60
CA LEU A 21 22.52 34.87 13.62
C LEU A 21 23.34 36.00 14.23
N LYS A 22 24.63 35.77 14.52
CA LYS A 22 25.56 36.77 15.06
C LYS A 22 26.02 37.79 14.02
N SER A 23 25.97 37.47 12.72
CA SER A 23 26.19 38.43 11.63
C SER A 23 24.96 39.29 11.30
N GLY A 24 23.81 39.01 11.92
CA GLY A 24 22.61 39.85 11.88
C GLY A 24 22.73 41.00 12.88
N ALA A 25 23.54 42.01 12.57
CA ALA A 25 23.58 43.26 13.31
C ALA A 25 22.36 44.14 12.96
N PRO A 26 21.71 44.75 13.97
CA PRO A 26 21.24 46.12 13.80
C PRO A 26 21.44 47.00 15.05
N ALA A 27 22.11 48.16 14.87
CA ALA A 27 21.96 49.38 15.69
C ALA A 27 22.69 50.54 14.97
N THR A 28 21.97 51.30 14.12
CA THR A 28 21.57 52.72 14.28
C THR A 28 22.64 53.83 14.13
N ALA A 29 22.45 54.61 13.05
CA ALA A 29 22.73 56.05 12.80
C ALA A 29 24.19 56.56 12.94
N THR A 30 24.80 57.27 11.97
CA THR A 30 24.34 58.51 11.30
C THR A 30 25.13 58.84 10.01
N VAL A 31 24.41 59.42 9.02
CA VAL A 31 24.79 60.58 8.17
C VAL A 31 25.55 60.37 6.83
N THR A 32 24.79 60.66 5.77
CA THR A 32 25.08 61.19 4.41
C THR A 32 25.64 60.28 3.30
N ALA A 33 24.87 60.30 2.21
CA ALA A 33 25.27 60.58 0.82
C ALA A 33 24.94 59.45 -0.18
N VAL A 34 23.96 59.76 -1.03
CA VAL A 34 23.77 59.37 -2.44
C VAL A 34 24.17 57.95 -2.87
N THR A 35 23.21 57.19 -3.38
CA THR A 35 23.05 56.88 -4.82
C THR A 35 21.85 55.95 -4.99
N ALA A 36 21.13 56.15 -6.09
CA ALA A 36 19.94 55.41 -6.50
C ALA A 36 20.11 53.88 -6.51
N VAL A 37 18.98 53.18 -6.43
CA VAL A 37 18.53 52.09 -7.33
C VAL A 37 17.62 51.12 -6.56
N THR A 38 16.32 51.24 -6.86
CA THR A 38 15.27 50.22 -6.79
C THR A 38 15.17 49.38 -5.52
N ALA A 39 14.24 49.78 -4.63
CA ALA A 39 13.56 48.85 -3.74
C ALA A 39 12.58 47.99 -4.57
N ALA A 40 13.12 47.03 -5.32
CA ALA A 40 12.37 45.84 -5.67
C ALA A 40 12.25 45.05 -4.37
N ALA A 41 11.08 45.15 -3.73
CA ALA A 41 10.68 44.28 -2.64
C ALA A 41 11.14 42.86 -2.98
N GLN A 42 12.00 42.30 -2.14
CA GLN A 42 12.33 40.89 -2.14
C GLN A 42 11.03 40.14 -1.85
N ARG A 43 10.27 39.91 -2.92
CA ARG A 43 9.15 38.99 -2.97
C ARG A 43 9.80 37.63 -2.76
N ARG A 44 9.94 37.25 -1.49
CA ARG A 44 10.15 35.87 -1.09
C ARG A 44 9.22 35.04 -1.97
N PRO A 45 9.73 34.13 -2.82
CA PRO A 45 8.86 33.26 -3.58
C PRO A 45 8.11 32.44 -2.54
N GLU A 46 6.83 32.78 -2.33
CA GLU A 46 5.88 31.91 -1.66
C GLU A 46 5.99 30.56 -2.38
N PRO A 47 6.21 29.44 -1.66
CA PRO A 47 6.21 28.15 -2.31
C PRO A 47 4.88 28.02 -3.02
N ASP A 48 4.93 27.76 -4.32
CA ASP A 48 3.75 27.66 -5.16
C ASP A 48 2.77 26.70 -4.46
N GLU A 49 1.63 27.22 -3.99
CA GLU A 49 0.73 26.48 -3.09
C GLU A 49 0.17 25.22 -3.77
N ALA A 50 0.10 25.23 -5.10
CA ALA A 50 -0.44 24.17 -5.92
C ALA A 50 0.40 22.87 -5.85
N PRO A 51 1.73 22.88 -6.07
CA PRO A 51 2.58 21.72 -5.83
C PRO A 51 2.47 21.14 -4.42
N LEU A 52 2.45 21.98 -3.38
CA LEU A 52 2.36 21.51 -1.99
C LEU A 52 1.00 20.84 -1.70
N ARG A 53 -0.11 21.42 -2.20
CA ARG A 53 -1.44 20.81 -2.12
C ARG A 53 -1.49 19.46 -2.83
N TYR A 54 -0.95 19.38 -4.04
CA TYR A 54 -0.90 18.12 -4.80
C TYR A 54 -0.17 17.00 -4.04
N LEU A 55 0.95 17.32 -3.41
CA LEU A 55 1.75 16.36 -2.64
C LEU A 55 1.02 15.90 -1.37
N GLN A 56 0.31 16.81 -0.70
CA GLN A 56 -0.54 16.47 0.45
C GLN A 56 -1.70 15.54 0.05
N GLU A 57 -2.39 15.84 -1.05
CA GLU A 57 -3.45 15.00 -1.59
C GLU A 57 -2.92 13.60 -1.95
N LEU A 58 -1.73 13.53 -2.55
CA LEU A 58 -1.08 12.27 -2.89
C LEU A 58 -0.72 11.45 -1.64
N LEU A 59 -0.16 12.08 -0.60
CA LEU A 59 0.15 11.40 0.66
C LEU A 59 -1.14 10.90 1.34
N ALA A 60 -2.18 11.72 1.40
CA ALA A 60 -3.47 11.35 1.96
C ALA A 60 -4.10 10.16 1.20
N TRP A 61 -4.02 10.17 -0.13
CA TRP A 61 -4.48 9.05 -0.96
C TRP A 61 -3.69 7.77 -0.66
N VAL A 62 -2.37 7.85 -0.49
CA VAL A 62 -1.55 6.67 -0.14
C VAL A 62 -1.92 6.12 1.24
N GLU A 63 -2.06 6.99 2.25
CA GLU A 63 -2.43 6.59 3.61
C GLU A 63 -3.81 5.93 3.65
N GLU A 64 -4.79 6.49 2.93
CA GLU A 64 -6.12 5.90 2.77
C GLU A 64 -6.04 4.49 2.21
N ASN A 65 -5.32 4.29 1.11
CA ASN A 65 -5.21 2.99 0.48
C ASN A 65 -4.39 1.98 1.29
N GLN A 66 -3.39 2.43 2.04
CA GLN A 66 -2.68 1.58 3.00
C GLN A 66 -3.63 1.08 4.09
N ARG A 67 -4.49 1.96 4.64
CA ARG A 67 -5.48 1.57 5.63
C ARG A 67 -6.52 0.61 5.05
N ARG A 68 -7.01 0.88 3.84
CA ARG A 68 -7.95 -0.01 3.13
C ARG A 68 -7.36 -1.40 2.92
N VAL A 69 -6.09 -1.50 2.49
CA VAL A 69 -5.41 -2.79 2.31
C VAL A 69 -5.22 -3.52 3.64
N ALA A 70 -4.89 -2.79 4.71
CA ALA A 70 -4.69 -3.36 6.05
C ALA A 70 -5.98 -3.85 6.71
N ALA A 71 -7.09 -3.13 6.52
CA ALA A 71 -8.39 -3.47 7.09
C ALA A 71 -9.21 -4.46 6.24
N ALA A 72 -8.75 -4.78 5.02
CA ALA A 72 -9.52 -5.60 4.11
C ALA A 72 -9.52 -7.09 4.54
N GLU A 73 -10.69 -7.70 4.52
CA GLU A 73 -10.92 -9.08 4.90
C GLU A 73 -10.56 -10.07 3.79
N TRP A 74 -10.46 -11.36 4.12
CA TRP A 74 -10.04 -12.41 3.20
C TRP A 74 -11.21 -13.24 2.64
N GLY A 75 -12.35 -13.28 3.35
CA GLY A 75 -13.48 -14.17 3.07
C GLY A 75 -13.42 -15.45 3.89
N ALA A 76 -14.60 -16.00 4.23
CA ALA A 76 -14.75 -17.23 5.02
C ALA A 76 -15.17 -18.44 4.17
N ASP A 77 -15.66 -18.19 2.96
CA ASP A 77 -16.14 -19.19 2.01
C ASP A 77 -15.75 -18.79 0.58
N LEU A 78 -15.97 -19.69 -0.39
CA LEU A 78 -15.58 -19.45 -1.77
C LEU A 78 -16.19 -18.15 -2.36
N PRO A 79 -17.51 -17.89 -2.23
CA PRO A 79 -18.11 -16.66 -2.78
C PRO A 79 -17.55 -15.37 -2.17
N THR A 80 -17.33 -15.34 -0.86
CA THR A 80 -16.77 -14.15 -0.19
C THR A 80 -15.31 -13.94 -0.59
N VAL A 81 -14.50 -15.01 -0.68
CA VAL A 81 -13.11 -14.94 -1.17
C VAL A 81 -13.06 -14.40 -2.61
N GLU A 82 -13.93 -14.85 -3.50
CA GLU A 82 -14.05 -14.34 -4.88
C GLU A 82 -14.40 -12.85 -4.90
N THR A 83 -15.33 -12.43 -4.04
CA THR A 83 -15.73 -11.03 -3.89
C THR A 83 -14.55 -10.15 -3.46
N HIS A 84 -13.80 -10.57 -2.43
CA HIS A 84 -12.63 -9.83 -1.95
C HIS A 84 -11.49 -9.82 -2.98
N LEU A 85 -11.26 -10.92 -3.70
CA LEU A 85 -10.27 -11.01 -4.77
C LEU A 85 -10.62 -10.07 -5.93
N GLY A 86 -11.87 -10.05 -6.36
CA GLY A 86 -12.37 -9.15 -7.40
C GLY A 86 -12.21 -7.68 -7.01
N ALA A 87 -12.67 -7.31 -5.80
CA ALA A 87 -12.53 -5.96 -5.27
C ALA A 87 -11.05 -5.53 -5.18
N HIS A 88 -10.17 -6.41 -4.68
CA HIS A 88 -8.74 -6.10 -4.55
C HIS A 88 -8.03 -5.98 -5.90
N ARG A 89 -8.43 -6.74 -6.94
CA ARG A 89 -7.91 -6.57 -8.31
C ARG A 89 -8.20 -5.18 -8.85
N GLY A 90 -9.42 -4.67 -8.62
CA GLY A 90 -9.79 -3.30 -9.00
C GLY A 90 -8.93 -2.25 -8.27
N LEU A 91 -8.77 -2.40 -6.96
CA LEU A 91 -7.91 -1.54 -6.15
C LEU A 91 -6.44 -1.58 -6.60
N HIS A 92 -5.89 -2.78 -6.84
CA HIS A 92 -4.52 -2.96 -7.29
C HIS A 92 -4.27 -2.26 -8.63
N ARG A 93 -5.21 -2.38 -9.59
CA ARG A 93 -5.13 -1.68 -10.87
C ARG A 93 -5.11 -0.15 -10.67
N ALA A 94 -5.98 0.39 -9.83
CA ALA A 94 -6.00 1.82 -9.52
C ALA A 94 -4.68 2.30 -8.90
N ILE A 95 -4.05 1.49 -8.04
CA ILE A 95 -2.73 1.78 -7.45
C ILE A 95 -1.64 1.81 -8.52
N GLU A 96 -1.60 0.83 -9.43
CA GLU A 96 -0.62 0.79 -10.52
C GLU A 96 -0.79 1.97 -11.50
N GLU A 97 -2.03 2.30 -11.85
CA GLU A 97 -2.33 3.47 -12.69
C GLU A 97 -1.89 4.78 -12.03
N PHE A 98 -2.18 4.94 -10.73
CA PHE A 98 -1.77 6.12 -9.97
C PHE A 98 -0.25 6.24 -9.89
N ARG A 99 0.44 5.14 -9.58
CA ARG A 99 1.91 5.09 -9.57
C ARG A 99 2.49 5.50 -10.92
N ALA A 100 1.93 5.00 -12.02
CA ALA A 100 2.38 5.37 -13.37
C ALA A 100 2.15 6.87 -13.67
N LYS A 101 1.08 7.48 -13.15
CA LYS A 101 0.86 8.94 -13.27
C LYS A 101 1.94 9.72 -12.52
N VAL A 102 2.27 9.32 -11.29
CA VAL A 102 3.27 9.98 -10.45
C VAL A 102 4.68 9.88 -11.03
N GLU A 103 5.07 8.71 -11.55
CA GLU A 103 6.39 8.54 -12.20
C GLU A 103 6.54 9.40 -13.47
N ARG A 104 5.45 9.61 -14.24
CA ARG A 104 5.47 10.49 -15.42
C ARG A 104 5.55 11.98 -15.05
N ALA A 105 4.97 12.37 -13.92
CA ALA A 105 4.93 13.75 -13.48
C ALA A 105 6.28 14.32 -13.01
N ARG A 106 7.35 13.50 -12.91
CA ARG A 106 8.68 13.89 -12.40
C ARG A 106 8.60 14.71 -11.10
N ALA A 107 7.68 14.37 -10.21
CA ALA A 107 7.60 15.01 -8.91
C ALA A 107 8.85 14.63 -8.10
N ASP A 108 9.70 15.61 -7.78
CA ASP A 108 10.93 15.50 -6.99
C ASP A 108 10.69 15.13 -5.51
N GLU A 109 9.62 14.38 -5.22
CA GLU A 109 9.32 13.87 -3.90
C GLU A 109 9.77 12.42 -3.75
N VAL A 110 11.04 12.25 -3.40
CA VAL A 110 11.61 10.97 -2.94
C VAL A 110 10.71 10.31 -1.87
N ARG A 111 10.06 11.11 -1.01
CA ARG A 111 9.12 10.64 0.00
C ARG A 111 7.87 10.02 -0.62
N ALA A 112 7.19 10.72 -1.53
CA ALA A 112 6.02 10.23 -2.26
C ALA A 112 6.30 8.90 -2.98
N ARG A 113 7.42 8.82 -3.71
CA ARG A 113 7.81 7.60 -4.43
C ARG A 113 8.08 6.43 -3.49
N ARG A 114 8.72 6.70 -2.34
CA ARG A 114 8.97 5.67 -1.32
C ARG A 114 7.67 5.10 -0.76
N VAL A 115 6.72 5.95 -0.36
CA VAL A 115 5.46 5.48 0.24
C VAL A 115 4.57 4.78 -0.79
N LEU A 116 4.55 5.23 -2.05
CA LEU A 116 3.89 4.55 -3.15
C LEU A 116 4.50 3.18 -3.44
N GLY A 117 5.83 3.06 -3.38
CA GLY A 117 6.51 1.77 -3.51
C GLY A 117 6.11 0.77 -2.43
N VAL A 118 5.98 1.24 -1.18
CA VAL A 118 5.51 0.39 -0.06
C VAL A 118 4.06 -0.04 -0.27
N LEU A 119 3.17 0.87 -0.65
CA LEU A 119 1.77 0.55 -0.96
C LEU A 119 1.64 -0.44 -2.12
N GLY A 120 2.39 -0.25 -3.20
CA GLY A 120 2.41 -1.16 -4.35
C GLY A 120 2.87 -2.57 -3.96
N ASN A 121 3.93 -2.68 -3.15
CA ASN A 121 4.42 -3.96 -2.65
C ASN A 121 3.40 -4.66 -1.75
N SER A 122 2.77 -3.92 -0.82
CA SER A 122 1.71 -4.45 0.05
C SER A 122 0.50 -4.93 -0.77
N SER A 123 0.05 -4.11 -1.73
CA SER A 123 -1.06 -4.45 -2.63
C SER A 123 -0.77 -5.70 -3.48
N LYS A 124 0.45 -5.81 -4.03
CA LYS A 124 0.90 -6.99 -4.80
C LYS A 124 0.98 -8.25 -3.94
N SER A 125 1.51 -8.13 -2.72
CA SER A 125 1.56 -9.26 -1.78
C SER A 125 0.16 -9.74 -1.41
N ARG A 126 -0.75 -8.81 -1.09
CA ARG A 126 -2.15 -9.15 -0.80
C ARG A 126 -2.85 -9.83 -1.97
N LEU A 127 -2.64 -9.35 -3.20
CA LEU A 127 -3.23 -9.97 -4.39
C LEU A 127 -2.77 -11.43 -4.54
N ARG A 128 -1.47 -11.70 -4.39
CA ARG A 128 -0.93 -13.07 -4.44
C ARG A 128 -1.51 -13.98 -3.37
N HIS A 129 -1.67 -13.47 -2.14
CA HIS A 129 -2.28 -14.24 -1.06
C HIS A 129 -3.76 -14.53 -1.32
N LEU A 130 -4.54 -13.57 -1.86
CA LEU A 130 -5.93 -13.80 -2.24
C LEU A 130 -6.06 -14.82 -3.39
N GLU A 131 -5.16 -14.79 -4.37
CA GLU A 131 -5.13 -15.79 -5.45
C GLU A 131 -4.80 -17.19 -4.94
N SER A 132 -3.84 -17.30 -4.01
CA SER A 132 -3.50 -18.56 -3.35
C SER A 132 -4.66 -19.08 -2.49
N LEU A 133 -5.32 -18.19 -1.73
CA LEU A 133 -6.45 -18.54 -0.89
C LEU A 133 -7.62 -19.04 -1.75
N HIS A 134 -7.94 -18.31 -2.82
CA HIS A 134 -8.96 -18.73 -3.78
C HIS A 134 -8.65 -20.12 -4.33
N GLY A 135 -7.42 -20.36 -4.80
CA GLY A 135 -7.02 -21.68 -5.33
C GLY A 135 -7.23 -22.81 -4.32
N PHE A 136 -6.83 -22.59 -3.05
CA PHE A 136 -7.04 -23.56 -1.98
C PHE A 136 -8.53 -23.79 -1.67
N VAL A 137 -9.29 -22.73 -1.46
CA VAL A 137 -10.71 -22.81 -1.09
C VAL A 137 -11.52 -23.42 -2.24
N SER A 138 -11.27 -23.06 -3.50
CA SER A 138 -11.94 -23.68 -4.64
C SER A 138 -11.69 -25.19 -4.71
N ALA A 139 -10.47 -25.64 -4.43
CA ALA A 139 -10.16 -27.07 -4.41
C ALA A 139 -10.88 -27.77 -3.25
N ALA A 140 -10.78 -27.22 -2.03
CA ALA A 140 -11.46 -27.75 -0.86
C ALA A 140 -12.98 -27.81 -1.04
N THR A 141 -13.59 -26.77 -1.61
CA THR A 141 -15.02 -26.76 -1.92
C THR A 141 -15.39 -27.89 -2.88
N LYS A 142 -14.62 -28.12 -3.96
CA LYS A 142 -14.88 -29.22 -4.90
C LYS A 142 -14.79 -30.60 -4.22
N GLU A 143 -13.76 -30.80 -3.40
CA GLU A 143 -13.60 -32.05 -2.65
C GLU A 143 -14.76 -32.27 -1.67
N LEU A 144 -15.23 -31.21 -1.00
CA LEU A 144 -16.39 -31.30 -0.10
C LEU A 144 -17.68 -31.64 -0.86
N LEU A 145 -17.90 -31.06 -2.03
CA LEU A 145 -19.05 -31.42 -2.87
C LEU A 145 -18.96 -32.89 -3.30
N TRP A 146 -17.80 -33.33 -3.78
CA TRP A 146 -17.59 -34.72 -4.17
C TRP A 146 -17.78 -35.70 -3.01
N LEU A 147 -17.29 -35.36 -1.82
CA LEU A 147 -17.51 -36.15 -0.61
C LEU A 147 -18.99 -36.21 -0.25
N SER A 148 -19.71 -35.09 -0.35
CA SER A 148 -21.16 -35.03 -0.12
C SER A 148 -21.92 -35.93 -1.09
N GLU A 149 -21.60 -35.88 -2.39
CA GLU A 149 -22.22 -36.74 -3.40
C GLU A 149 -21.98 -38.22 -3.11
N ARG A 150 -20.75 -38.59 -2.73
CA ARG A 150 -20.44 -39.97 -2.33
C ARG A 150 -21.11 -40.41 -1.04
N GLU A 151 -21.20 -39.53 -0.05
CA GLU A 151 -21.92 -39.82 1.18
C GLU A 151 -23.40 -40.10 0.90
N GLU A 152 -24.04 -39.30 0.06
CA GLU A 152 -25.43 -39.52 -0.35
C GLU A 152 -25.63 -40.88 -1.03
N GLU A 153 -24.69 -41.32 -1.88
CA GLU A 153 -24.72 -42.67 -2.48
C GLU A 153 -24.66 -43.78 -1.43
N GLU A 154 -23.81 -43.65 -0.40
CA GLU A 154 -23.68 -44.64 0.67
C GLU A 154 -24.92 -44.69 1.58
N VAL A 155 -25.48 -43.52 1.90
CA VAL A 155 -26.68 -43.40 2.72
C VAL A 155 -27.91 -43.94 1.99
N ALA A 156 -27.99 -43.73 0.67
CA ALA A 156 -29.08 -44.23 -0.16
C ALA A 156 -29.00 -45.74 -0.44
N PHE A 157 -27.85 -46.38 -0.19
CA PHE A 157 -27.65 -47.79 -0.48
C PHE A 157 -28.45 -48.69 0.47
N ASP A 158 -29.16 -49.67 -0.09
CA ASP A 158 -29.88 -50.66 0.72
C ASP A 158 -28.90 -51.70 1.29
N TRP A 159 -28.68 -51.64 2.60
CA TRP A 159 -27.81 -52.58 3.33
C TRP A 159 -28.50 -53.90 3.71
N SER A 160 -29.74 -54.14 3.27
CA SER A 160 -30.46 -55.38 3.57
C SER A 160 -29.82 -56.61 2.92
N HIS A 161 -29.96 -57.77 3.57
CA HIS A 161 -29.45 -59.04 3.04
C HIS A 161 -30.09 -59.46 1.71
N ASN A 162 -31.24 -58.88 1.35
CA ASN A 162 -31.96 -59.20 0.11
C ASN A 162 -31.46 -58.38 -1.09
N ASN A 163 -30.61 -57.37 -0.88
CA ASN A 163 -30.03 -56.60 -1.96
C ASN A 163 -28.96 -57.43 -2.70
N ALA A 164 -29.24 -57.77 -3.97
CA ALA A 164 -28.32 -58.54 -4.81
C ALA A 164 -26.98 -57.83 -5.06
N ALA A 165 -26.91 -56.50 -4.93
CA ALA A 165 -25.68 -55.72 -5.05
C ALA A 165 -24.77 -55.81 -3.82
N MET A 166 -25.21 -56.41 -2.71
CA MET A 166 -24.43 -56.51 -1.46
C MET A 166 -23.08 -57.20 -1.63
N ALA A 167 -23.01 -58.24 -2.46
CA ALA A 167 -21.76 -58.97 -2.69
C ALA A 167 -20.72 -58.10 -3.40
N ALA A 168 -21.12 -57.41 -4.48
CA ALA A 168 -20.26 -56.50 -5.23
C ALA A 168 -19.82 -55.29 -4.40
N LYS A 169 -20.74 -54.73 -3.58
CA LYS A 169 -20.43 -53.62 -2.68
C LYS A 169 -19.36 -54.00 -1.65
N LYS A 170 -19.43 -55.19 -1.05
CA LYS A 170 -18.39 -55.69 -0.13
C LYS A 170 -17.02 -55.85 -0.79
N GLU A 171 -16.99 -56.35 -2.03
CA GLU A 171 -15.73 -56.51 -2.78
C GLU A 171 -15.08 -55.15 -3.09
N SER A 172 -15.88 -54.09 -3.30
CA SER A 172 -15.36 -52.74 -3.56
C SER A 172 -14.62 -52.07 -2.39
N TYR A 173 -14.77 -52.58 -1.16
CA TYR A 173 -14.03 -52.12 0.03
C TYR A 173 -12.94 -53.08 0.52
N SER A 174 -12.76 -54.22 -0.17
CA SER A 174 -11.74 -55.23 0.16
C SER A 174 -10.45 -54.96 -0.62
#